data_AF-A0A530AEZ1-F1
#
_entry.id   AF-A0A530AEZ1-F1
#
_cell.length_a   1.000
_cell.length_b   1.000
_cell.length_c   1.000
_cell.angle_alpha   90.00
_cell.angle_beta   90.00
_cell.angle_gamma   90.00
#
_symmetry.space_group_name_H-M   'P 1'
#
loop_
_entity.id
_entity.type
_entity.pdbx_description
1 polymer ?
#
loop_
_entity_poly.entity_id
_entity_poly.type
_entity_poly.pdbx_seq_one_letter_code
_entity_poly.pdbx_strand_id
1 'polypeptide(L)'
;MVEAEDGDENNYHLQDQVGFILRKAHQRHVSIFASHIGDLTPPQFAALAKLYDIGETSQNQLGTLIAMDAATVKGVIDRLKARGLVEVSKHEVDKRRLLV
;
A
#
# COMPACT_ATOMS: atom_id res chain seq x y z
N MET A 1 18.92 -46.84 -29.49
CA MET A 1 17.47 -46.66 -29.28
C MET A 1 17.20 -47.23 -27.90
N VAL A 2 17.11 -46.45 -26.83
CA VAL A 2 16.29 -45.24 -26.64
C VAL A 2 17.12 -44.20 -25.89
N GLU A 3 17.19 -42.98 -26.42
CA GLU A 3 17.74 -41.83 -25.71
C GLU A 3 16.76 -41.47 -24.58
N ALA A 4 17.25 -41.50 -23.34
CA ALA A 4 16.49 -41.01 -22.20
C ALA A 4 16.55 -39.48 -22.21
N GLU A 5 15.69 -38.85 -22.99
CA GLU A 5 15.31 -37.46 -22.77
C GLU A 5 14.30 -37.41 -21.63
N ASP A 6 14.78 -37.32 -20.40
CA ASP A 6 14.00 -36.78 -19.29
C ASP A 6 14.83 -35.65 -18.65
N GLY A 7 15.03 -34.59 -19.43
CA GLY A 7 15.49 -33.31 -18.92
C GLY A 7 14.35 -32.72 -18.09
N ASP A 8 14.50 -32.72 -16.78
CA ASP A 8 13.58 -32.18 -15.79
C ASP A 8 13.51 -30.64 -15.92
N GLU A 9 12.97 -30.13 -17.03
CA GLU A 9 12.88 -28.70 -17.39
C GLU A 9 11.86 -27.92 -16.55
N ASN A 10 11.25 -28.53 -15.53
CA ASN A 10 10.10 -27.94 -14.83
C ASN A 10 10.14 -28.05 -13.29
N ASN A 11 11.34 -28.06 -12.69
CA ASN A 11 11.46 -28.09 -11.23
C ASN A 11 11.19 -26.70 -10.60
N TYR A 12 9.93 -26.42 -10.27
CA TYR A 12 9.52 -25.15 -9.65
C TYR A 12 10.09 -24.97 -8.25
N HIS A 13 11.05 -24.06 -8.10
CA HIS A 13 11.61 -23.67 -6.80
C HIS A 13 10.96 -22.37 -6.30
N LEU A 14 10.17 -22.45 -5.23
CA LEU A 14 9.39 -21.32 -4.70
C LEU A 14 10.25 -20.08 -4.36
N GLN A 15 11.47 -20.29 -3.87
CA GLN A 15 12.36 -19.24 -3.38
C GLN A 15 12.85 -18.33 -4.51
N ASP A 16 12.90 -18.85 -5.73
CA ASP A 16 13.35 -18.13 -6.92
C ASP A 16 12.21 -17.32 -7.56
N GLN A 17 10.97 -17.50 -7.06
CA GLN A 17 9.78 -16.91 -7.65
C GLN A 17 9.61 -15.46 -7.20
N VAL A 18 9.25 -14.60 -8.15
CA VAL A 18 9.07 -13.16 -7.92
C VAL A 18 8.10 -12.87 -6.75
N GLY A 19 7.01 -13.62 -6.63
CA GLY A 19 6.06 -13.45 -5.54
C GLY A 19 6.64 -13.77 -4.15
N PHE A 20 7.51 -14.77 -4.07
CA PHE A 20 8.21 -15.11 -2.82
C PHE A 20 9.20 -14.03 -2.43
N ILE A 21 10.01 -13.57 -3.40
CA ILE A 21 11.02 -12.52 -3.19
C ILE A 21 10.35 -11.20 -2.78
N LEU A 22 9.29 -10.79 -3.47
CA LEU A 22 8.52 -9.57 -3.14
C LEU A 22 7.90 -9.67 -1.74
N ARG A 23 7.35 -10.82 -1.36
CA ARG A 23 6.80 -11.02 -0.02
C ARG A 23 7.89 -10.92 1.06
N LYS A 24 9.06 -11.53 0.84
CA LYS A 24 10.20 -11.44 1.77
C LYS A 24 10.71 -10.00 1.91
N ALA A 25 10.82 -9.28 0.80
CA ALA A 25 11.19 -7.87 0.79
C ALA A 25 10.17 -7.01 1.55
N HIS A 26 8.87 -7.23 1.30
CA HIS A 26 7.78 -6.53 2.00
C HIS A 26 7.80 -6.82 3.51
N GLN A 27 7.96 -8.08 3.93
CA GLN A 27 8.06 -8.44 5.35
C GLN A 27 9.24 -7.73 6.04
N ARG A 28 10.40 -7.69 5.39
CA ARG A 28 11.57 -6.96 5.90
C ARG A 28 11.32 -5.46 5.96
N HIS A 29 10.71 -4.87 4.94
CA HIS A 29 10.31 -3.46 4.93
C HIS A 29 9.40 -3.12 6.10
N VAL A 30 8.31 -3.89 6.32
CA VAL A 30 7.37 -3.64 7.41
C VAL A 30 8.06 -3.73 8.77
N SER A 31 8.95 -4.70 8.96
CA SER A 31 9.72 -4.83 10.21
C SER A 31 10.64 -3.64 10.46
N ILE A 32 11.37 -3.17 9.44
CA ILE A 32 12.25 -2.00 9.55
C ILE A 32 11.41 -0.74 9.79
N PHE A 33 10.29 -0.60 9.08
CA PHE A 33 9.39 0.53 9.24
C PHE A 33 8.89 0.62 10.69
N ALA A 34 8.37 -0.49 11.24
CA ALA A 34 7.85 -0.53 12.61
C ALA A 34 8.92 -0.24 13.68
N SER A 35 10.20 -0.49 13.39
CA SER A 35 11.28 -0.17 14.34
C SER A 35 11.66 1.32 14.35
N HIS A 36 11.21 2.10 13.36
CA HIS A 36 11.52 3.53 13.23
C HIS A 36 10.28 4.42 13.38
N ILE A 37 9.14 3.95 12.88
CA ILE A 37 7.86 4.66 12.88
C ILE A 37 6.90 3.81 13.70
N GLY A 38 6.54 4.33 14.88
CA GLY A 38 5.84 3.56 15.91
C GLY A 38 4.38 3.27 15.55
N ASP A 39 3.50 4.24 15.77
CA ASP A 39 2.06 4.02 15.81
C ASP A 39 1.35 4.15 14.46
N LEU A 40 2.09 4.29 13.36
CA LEU A 40 1.56 4.33 12.00
C LEU A 40 1.88 3.04 11.25
N THR A 41 0.98 2.63 10.37
CA THR A 41 1.29 1.63 9.35
C THR A 41 1.94 2.29 8.12
N PRO A 42 2.69 1.55 7.28
CA PRO A 42 3.27 2.13 6.07
C PRO A 42 2.24 2.85 5.16
N PRO A 43 1.02 2.30 4.94
CA PRO A 43 -0.03 3.02 4.22
C PRO A 43 -0.49 4.33 4.87
N GLN A 44 -0.63 4.36 6.20
CA GLN A 44 -1.02 5.57 6.92
C GLN A 44 0.04 6.65 6.80
N PHE A 45 1.31 6.27 6.93
CA PHE A 45 2.43 7.19 6.73
C PHE A 45 2.50 7.69 5.28
N ALA A 46 2.33 6.80 4.29
CA ALA A 46 2.33 7.20 2.88
C ALA A 46 1.22 8.21 2.58
N ALA A 47 0.02 8.03 3.15
CA ALA A 47 -1.07 8.98 3.02
C ALA A 47 -0.72 10.35 3.62
N LEU A 48 -0.21 10.40 4.85
CA LEU A 48 0.20 11.65 5.50
C LEU A 48 1.34 12.35 4.75
N ALA A 49 2.37 11.60 4.33
CA ALA A 49 3.49 12.14 3.58
C ALA A 49 3.05 12.72 2.23
N LYS A 50 2.11 12.05 1.55
CA LYS A 50 1.58 12.52 0.27
C LYS A 50 0.68 13.75 0.44
N LEU A 51 -0.16 13.80 1.48
CA LEU A 51 -0.95 14.99 1.82
C LEU A 51 -0.06 16.18 2.18
N TYR A 52 1.04 15.95 2.90
CA TYR A 52 2.01 17.00 3.20
C TYR A 52 2.68 17.58 1.94
N ASP A 53 2.97 16.73 0.96
CA ASP A 53 3.62 17.09 -0.31
C ASP A 53 2.71 17.90 -1.25
N ILE A 54 1.44 17.51 -1.40
CA ILE A 54 0.54 18.08 -2.41
C ILE A 54 -0.60 18.93 -1.86
N GLY A 55 -0.79 18.92 -0.53
CA GLY A 55 -1.96 19.50 0.12
C GLY A 55 -3.20 18.62 0.04
N GLU A 56 -4.35 19.25 0.24
CA GLU A 56 -5.66 18.57 0.26
C GLU A 56 -6.00 17.91 -1.08
N THR A 57 -6.62 16.74 -1.03
CA THR A 57 -7.10 16.07 -2.23
C THR A 57 -8.27 15.14 -1.92
N SER A 58 -8.89 14.57 -2.95
CA SER A 58 -9.93 13.56 -2.72
C SER A 58 -9.34 12.21 -2.31
N GLN A 59 -10.06 11.46 -1.47
CA GLN A 59 -9.68 10.08 -1.08
C GLN A 59 -9.29 9.18 -2.27
N ASN A 60 -10.05 9.22 -3.37
CA ASN A 60 -9.76 8.43 -4.57
C ASN A 60 -8.43 8.84 -5.20
N GLN A 61 -8.19 10.15 -5.32
CA GLN A 61 -6.93 10.67 -5.87
C GLN A 61 -5.76 10.32 -4.95
N LEU A 62 -5.93 10.46 -3.64
CA LEU A 62 -4.91 10.06 -2.66
C LEU A 62 -4.59 8.58 -2.79
N GLY A 63 -5.59 7.71 -2.91
CA GLY A 63 -5.43 6.27 -3.14
C GLY A 63 -4.58 5.99 -4.37
N THR A 64 -4.91 6.60 -5.51
CA THR A 64 -4.10 6.49 -6.74
C THR A 64 -2.65 6.93 -6.51
N LEU A 65 -2.43 8.04 -5.82
CA LEU A 65 -1.09 8.60 -5.58
C LEU A 65 -0.22 7.76 -4.64
N ILE A 66 -0.83 6.95 -3.77
CA ILE A 66 -0.13 6.03 -2.87
C ILE A 66 -0.24 4.56 -3.31
N ALA A 67 -0.68 4.32 -4.56
CA ALA A 67 -0.87 2.98 -5.13
C ALA A 67 -1.79 2.07 -4.31
N MET A 68 -2.92 2.61 -3.85
CA MET A 68 -3.96 1.91 -3.09
C MET A 68 -5.32 1.97 -3.77
N ASP A 69 -6.06 0.87 -3.69
CA ASP A 69 -7.45 0.81 -4.12
C ASP A 69 -8.37 1.62 -3.17
N ALA A 70 -9.59 1.89 -3.66
CA ALA A 70 -10.57 2.71 -2.95
C ALA A 70 -11.01 2.12 -1.59
N ALA A 71 -11.10 0.79 -1.46
CA ALA A 71 -11.50 0.16 -0.20
C ALA A 71 -10.38 0.29 0.84
N THR A 72 -9.13 0.08 0.42
CA THR A 72 -7.97 0.19 1.31
C THR A 72 -7.71 1.63 1.73
N VAL A 73 -7.74 2.60 0.80
CA VAL A 73 -7.49 4.01 1.16
C VAL A 73 -8.55 4.54 2.12
N LYS A 74 -9.83 4.17 1.95
CA LYS A 74 -10.90 4.55 2.88
C LYS A 74 -10.59 4.10 4.31
N GLY A 75 -10.22 2.84 4.48
CA GLY A 75 -9.85 2.31 5.81
C GLY A 75 -8.60 2.98 6.40
N VAL A 76 -7.65 3.41 5.56
CA VAL A 76 -6.49 4.20 5.99
C VAL A 76 -6.92 5.58 6.50
N ILE A 77 -7.74 6.30 5.73
CA ILE A 77 -8.22 7.64 6.10
C ILE A 77 -9.11 7.59 7.34
N ASP A 78 -10.01 6.61 7.46
CA ASP A 78 -10.87 6.46 8.63
C ASP A 78 -10.03 6.26 9.92
N ARG A 79 -8.95 5.48 9.85
CA ARG A 79 -8.03 5.30 10.99
C ARG A 79 -7.20 6.55 11.30
N LEU A 80 -6.76 7.29 10.29
CA LEU A 80 -6.05 8.57 10.49
C LEU A 80 -6.96 9.62 11.11
N LYS A 81 -8.21 9.72 10.62
CA LYS A 81 -9.23 10.62 11.15
C LYS A 81 -9.61 10.29 12.59
N ALA A 82 -9.76 9.01 12.92
CA ALA A 82 -10.02 8.57 14.29
C ALA A 82 -8.90 8.97 15.27
N ARG A 83 -7.69 9.22 14.76
CA ARG A 83 -6.54 9.72 15.53
C ARG A 83 -6.37 11.24 15.47
N GLY A 84 -7.25 11.96 14.77
CA GLY A 84 -7.14 13.41 14.59
C GLY A 84 -5.95 13.85 13.72
N LEU A 85 -5.41 12.96 12.88
CA LEU A 85 -4.24 13.26 12.03
C LEU A 85 -4.62 13.84 10.67
N VAL A 86 -5.88 13.67 10.26
CA VAL A 86 -6.45 14.24 9.03
C VAL A 86 -7.87 14.70 9.31
N GLU A 87 -8.31 15.72 8.58
CA GLU A 87 -9.71 16.13 8.55
C GLU A 87 -10.35 15.61 7.27
N VAL A 88 -11.67 15.40 7.29
CA VAL A 88 -12.39 14.99 6.08
C VAL A 88 -13.60 15.90 5.91
N SER A 89 -13.57 16.72 4.87
CA SER A 89 -14.61 17.71 4.56
C SER A 89 -15.35 17.35 3.27
N LYS A 90 -16.56 17.90 3.10
CA LYS A 90 -17.30 17.77 1.83
C LYS A 90 -16.81 18.87 0.89
N HIS A 91 -16.51 18.49 -0.34
CA HIS A 91 -16.17 19.47 -1.37
C HIS A 91 -17.36 20.42 -1.62
N GLU A 92 -17.08 21.72 -1.79
CA GLU A 92 -18.12 22.75 -1.85
C GLU A 92 -19.07 22.57 -3.05
N VAL A 93 -18.52 22.20 -4.22
CA VAL A 93 -19.26 21.99 -5.47
C VAL A 93 -19.85 20.58 -5.61
N ASP A 94 -19.11 19.50 -5.27
CA ASP A 94 -19.63 18.13 -5.29
C ASP A 94 -19.62 17.52 -3.88
N LYS A 95 -20.76 17.59 -3.19
CA LYS A 95 -20.90 17.09 -1.81
C LYS A 95 -20.66 15.58 -1.64
N ARG A 96 -20.56 14.82 -2.74
CA ARG A 96 -20.18 13.39 -2.71
C ARG A 96 -18.67 13.19 -2.65
N ARG A 97 -17.90 14.21 -3.03
CA ARG A 97 -16.43 14.20 -2.99
C ARG A 97 -15.98 14.62 -1.60
N LEU A 98 -15.27 13.71 -0.93
CA LEU A 98 -14.63 13.98 0.35
C LEU A 98 -13.20 14.44 0.10
N LEU A 99 -12.85 15.61 0.63
CA LEU A 99 -11.48 16.10 0.70
C LEU A 99 -10.84 15.61 1.99
N VAL A 100 -9.56 15.26 1.90
CA VAL A 100 -8.67 14.89 3.00
C VAL A 100 -7.44 15.78 2.93
#